data_AF-A0A7C2PG16-F1
#
_entry.id   AF-A0A7C2PG16-F1
#
_cell.length_a   1.000
_cell.length_b   1.000
_cell.length_c   1.000
_cell.angle_alpha   90.00
_cell.angle_beta   90.00
_cell.angle_gamma   90.00
#
_symmetry.space_group_name_H-M   'P 1'
#
loop_
_entity.id
_entity.type
_entity.pdbx_description
1 polymer ?
#
loop_
_entity_poly.entity_id
_entity_poly.type
_entity_poly.pdbx_seq_one_letter_code
_entity_poly.pdbx_strand_id
1 'polypeptide(L)'
;MKTKIYLSFFILIISVLYFTHSPEIAAAGDAFSVFSASCARCHVLRNPKKYEKAVWTFHVKRMSKRAKITASQKQTIISVWDIDGISEKVAKWNKKNK
;
A
#
# COMPACT_ATOMS: atom_id res chain seq x y z
N MET A 1 -47.06 5.05 13.93
CA MET A 1 -46.13 4.01 14.43
C MET A 1 -45.36 3.26 13.33
N LYS A 2 -45.94 2.98 12.16
CA LYS A 2 -45.30 2.16 11.10
C LYS A 2 -44.09 2.83 10.41
N THR A 3 -44.09 4.16 10.28
CA THR A 3 -43.02 4.94 9.61
C THR A 3 -41.67 4.93 10.34
N LYS A 4 -41.65 4.82 11.67
CA LYS A 4 -40.40 4.74 12.44
C LYS A 4 -39.68 3.39 12.30
N ILE A 5 -40.42 2.33 11.97
CA ILE A 5 -39.86 0.98 11.76
C ILE A 5 -39.13 0.93 10.41
N TYR A 6 -39.71 1.48 9.34
CA TYR A 6 -39.07 1.52 8.02
C TYR A 6 -37.76 2.33 8.01
N LEU A 7 -37.70 3.43 8.77
CA LEU A 7 -36.50 4.26 8.86
C LEU A 7 -35.32 3.50 9.51
N SER A 8 -35.61 2.72 10.56
CA SER A 8 -34.58 1.92 11.26
C SER A 8 -34.06 0.76 10.41
N PHE A 9 -34.91 0.13 9.60
CA PHE A 9 -34.48 -0.91 8.65
C PHE A 9 -33.60 -0.33 7.52
N PHE A 10 -33.91 0.87 7.05
CA PHE A 10 -33.14 1.54 6.00
C PHE A 10 -31.72 1.89 6.46
N ILE A 11 -31.56 2.36 7.70
CA ILE A 11 -30.25 2.67 8.30
C ILE A 11 -29.40 1.40 8.48
N LEU A 12 -30.01 0.29 8.89
CA LEU A 12 -29.32 -0.99 9.02
C LEU A 12 -28.80 -1.51 7.66
N ILE A 13 -29.64 -1.47 6.62
CA ILE A 13 -29.24 -1.90 5.26
C ILE A 13 -28.08 -1.05 4.73
N ILE A 14 -28.15 0.27 4.94
CA ILE A 14 -27.09 1.20 4.54
C ILE A 14 -25.78 0.89 5.28
N SER A 15 -25.84 0.60 6.59
CA SER A 15 -24.64 0.27 7.37
C SER A 15 -23.97 -1.03 6.90
N VAL A 16 -24.74 -2.04 6.48
CA VAL A 16 -24.21 -3.28 5.91
C VAL A 16 -23.55 -3.02 4.54
N LEU A 17 -24.12 -2.14 3.71
CA LEU A 17 -23.56 -1.78 2.40
C LEU A 17 -22.25 -0.97 2.51
N TYR A 18 -22.10 -0.15 3.55
CA TYR A 18 -20.84 0.57 3.81
C TYR A 18 -19.75 -0.35 4.36
N PHE A 19 -20.10 -1.37 5.15
CA PHE A 19 -19.12 -2.28 5.74
C PHE A 19 -18.49 -3.24 4.71
N THR A 20 -19.20 -3.56 3.61
CA THR A 20 -18.69 -4.43 2.54
C THR A 20 -17.84 -3.72 1.49
N HIS A 21 -17.82 -2.38 1.44
CA HIS A 21 -16.93 -1.60 0.58
C HIS A 21 -15.59 -1.29 1.24
N SER A 22 -15.07 -2.21 2.06
CA SER A 22 -13.65 -2.19 2.39
C SER A 22 -12.93 -2.73 1.14
N PRO A 23 -12.08 -1.95 0.45
CA PRO A 23 -11.35 -2.47 -0.69
C PRO A 23 -10.37 -3.51 -0.15
N GLU A 24 -10.75 -4.79 -0.21
CA GLU A 24 -9.78 -5.87 -0.16
C GLU A 24 -8.77 -5.56 -1.26
N ILE A 25 -7.54 -5.24 -0.84
CA ILE A 25 -6.39 -5.06 -1.72
C ILE A 25 -6.15 -6.43 -2.35
N ALA A 26 -6.88 -6.69 -3.43
CA ALA A 26 -6.82 -7.93 -4.17
C ALA A 26 -5.43 -8.08 -4.78
N ALA A 27 -4.72 -9.11 -4.32
CA ALA A 27 -3.73 -9.91 -5.05
C ALA A 27 -2.63 -9.19 -5.86
N ALA A 28 -2.16 -8.02 -5.43
CA ALA A 28 -0.74 -7.73 -5.61
C ALA A 28 0.01 -8.63 -4.62
N GLY A 29 1.10 -9.31 -5.01
CA GLY A 29 1.95 -10.02 -4.05
C GLY A 29 2.28 -9.13 -2.84
N ASP A 30 2.77 -9.71 -1.74
CA ASP A 30 3.02 -8.93 -0.52
C ASP A 30 3.72 -7.59 -0.84
N ALA A 31 3.37 -6.50 -0.15
CA ALA A 31 3.81 -5.16 -0.56
C ALA A 31 5.34 -5.04 -0.68
N PHE A 32 6.09 -5.87 0.07
CA PHE A 32 7.54 -5.95 -0.05
C PHE A 32 7.99 -6.67 -1.32
N SER A 33 7.29 -7.70 -1.79
CA SER A 33 7.51 -8.35 -3.08
C SER A 33 7.35 -7.37 -4.23
N VAL A 34 6.25 -6.59 -4.27
CA VAL A 34 6.04 -5.56 -5.30
C VAL A 34 7.15 -4.50 -5.24
N PHE A 35 7.50 -4.05 -4.03
CA PHE A 35 8.55 -3.07 -3.82
C PHE A 35 9.93 -3.57 -4.26
N SER A 36 10.32 -4.76 -3.85
CA SER A 36 11.62 -5.35 -4.20
C SER A 36 11.71 -5.61 -5.70
N ALA A 37 10.71 -6.26 -6.32
CA ALA A 37 10.68 -6.50 -7.76
C ALA A 37 10.70 -5.21 -8.58
N SER A 38 10.05 -4.13 -8.11
CA SER A 38 9.96 -2.87 -8.85
C SER A 38 11.21 -2.01 -8.72
N CYS A 39 11.73 -1.86 -7.50
CA CYS A 39 12.78 -0.90 -7.16
C CYS A 39 14.20 -1.48 -7.24
N ALA A 40 14.37 -2.80 -7.13
CA ALA A 40 15.68 -3.44 -7.21
C ALA A 40 16.26 -3.50 -8.64
N ARG A 41 15.42 -3.31 -9.67
CA ARG A 41 15.83 -3.44 -11.08
C ARG A 41 16.94 -2.49 -11.51
N CYS A 42 17.09 -1.37 -10.82
CA CYS A 42 18.02 -0.31 -11.23
C CYS A 42 19.05 0.05 -10.15
N HIS A 43 18.79 -0.27 -8.89
CA HIS A 43 19.68 0.07 -7.77
C HIS A 43 19.33 -0.77 -6.53
N VAL A 44 20.21 -0.74 -5.53
CA VAL A 44 19.97 -1.30 -4.19
C VAL A 44 18.68 -0.75 -3.56
N LEU A 45 17.94 -1.56 -2.80
CA LEU A 45 16.70 -1.09 -2.18
C LEU A 45 16.99 -0.02 -1.13
N ARG A 46 16.35 1.14 -1.31
CA ARG A 46 16.39 2.24 -0.33
C ARG A 46 15.48 1.89 0.84
N ASN A 47 15.96 2.08 2.07
CA ASN A 47 15.14 1.90 3.27
C ASN A 47 14.07 3.01 3.36
N PRO A 48 12.76 2.68 3.33
CA PRO A 48 11.69 3.68 3.44
C PRO A 48 11.73 4.47 4.75
N LYS A 49 12.12 3.85 5.88
CA LYS A 49 12.16 4.48 7.20
C LYS A 49 13.32 5.48 7.39
N LYS A 50 14.25 5.57 6.41
CA LYS A 50 15.24 6.67 6.37
C LYS A 50 14.67 8.00 5.88
N TYR A 51 13.40 8.00 5.45
CA TYR A 51 12.69 9.19 5.01
C TYR A 51 11.46 9.39 5.89
N GLU A 52 11.05 10.64 6.06
CA GLU A 52 9.68 10.94 6.46
C GLU A 52 8.69 10.37 5.43
N LYS A 53 7.49 9.99 5.87
CA LYS A 53 6.48 9.38 4.99
C LYS A 53 6.16 10.25 3.76
N ALA A 54 6.07 11.57 3.95
CA ALA A 54 5.83 12.52 2.88
C ALA A 54 6.97 12.53 1.84
N VAL A 55 8.22 12.50 2.32
CA VAL A 55 9.42 12.47 1.47
C VAL A 55 9.53 11.14 0.72
N TRP A 56 9.25 10.01 1.39
CA TRP A 56 9.16 8.70 0.73
C TRP A 56 8.13 8.73 -0.41
N THR A 57 6.93 9.23 -0.12
CA THR A 57 5.84 9.33 -1.08
C THR A 57 6.24 10.17 -2.29
N PHE A 58 6.90 11.32 -2.06
CA PHE A 58 7.41 12.17 -3.12
C PHE A 58 8.42 11.43 -4.02
N HIS A 59 9.39 10.73 -3.44
CA HIS A 59 10.38 9.98 -4.20
C HIS A 59 9.77 8.84 -5.02
N VAL A 60 8.82 8.09 -4.45
CA VAL A 60 8.12 7.01 -5.18
C VAL A 60 7.30 7.59 -6.34
N LYS A 61 6.58 8.70 -6.15
CA LYS A 61 5.85 9.39 -7.22
C LYS A 61 6.77 9.87 -8.34
N ARG A 62 7.94 10.42 -8.00
CA ARG A 62 8.95 10.85 -8.98
C ARG A 62 9.52 9.65 -9.75
N MET A 63 9.78 8.53 -9.07
CA MET A 63 10.34 7.32 -9.69
C MET A 63 9.35 6.51 -10.51
N SER A 64 8.06 6.58 -10.19
CA SER A 64 7.07 5.74 -10.90
C SER A 64 7.05 5.99 -12.40
N LYS A 65 7.23 7.24 -12.83
CA LYS A 65 7.32 7.62 -14.26
C LYS A 65 8.54 7.01 -14.95
N ARG A 66 9.71 7.07 -14.30
CA ARG A 66 10.98 6.60 -14.87
C ARG A 66 11.11 5.08 -14.85
N ALA A 67 10.60 4.44 -13.80
CA ALA A 67 10.69 3.01 -13.60
C ALA A 67 9.49 2.24 -14.19
N LYS A 68 8.58 2.92 -14.91
CA LYS A 68 7.37 2.33 -15.49
C LYS A 68 6.52 1.56 -14.45
N ILE A 69 6.41 2.11 -13.25
CA ILE A 69 5.61 1.53 -12.15
C ILE A 69 4.15 1.96 -12.36
N THR A 70 3.23 0.99 -12.35
CA THR A 70 1.80 1.26 -12.55
C THR A 70 1.20 2.06 -11.39
N ALA A 71 -0.01 2.61 -11.59
CA ALA A 71 -0.70 3.34 -10.52
C ALA A 71 -0.95 2.47 -9.28
N SER A 72 -1.33 1.20 -9.47
CA SER A 72 -1.54 0.23 -8.39
C SER A 72 -0.25 -0.08 -7.65
N GLN A 73 0.81 -0.49 -8.37
CA GLN A 73 2.13 -0.76 -7.76
C GLN A 73 2.68 0.45 -7.00
N LYS A 74 2.48 1.66 -7.52
CA LYS A 74 2.92 2.90 -6.87
C LYS A 74 2.27 3.07 -5.50
N GLN A 75 0.96 2.81 -5.37
CA GLN A 75 0.28 2.88 -4.08
C GLN A 75 0.80 1.81 -3.11
N THR A 76 0.98 0.58 -3.59
CA THR A 76 1.58 -0.51 -2.81
C THR A 76 2.99 -0.18 -2.32
N ILE A 77 3.82 0.46 -3.14
CA ILE A 77 5.18 0.87 -2.76
C ILE A 77 5.15 2.06 -1.77
N ILE A 78 4.19 2.96 -1.88
CA ILE A 78 4.03 4.03 -0.89
C ILE A 78 3.69 3.44 0.48
N SER A 79 2.81 2.44 0.54
CA SER A 79 2.39 1.82 1.80
C SER A 79 3.46 0.98 2.49
N VAL A 80 4.58 0.62 1.82
CA VAL A 80 5.66 -0.10 2.51
C VAL A 80 6.31 0.70 3.63
N TRP A 81 6.14 2.02 3.67
CA TRP A 81 6.58 2.83 4.80
C TRP A 81 5.83 2.47 6.10
N ASP A 82 4.60 1.98 6.00
CA ASP A 82 3.76 1.58 7.14
C ASP A 82 4.04 0.16 7.63
N ILE A 83 4.90 -0.59 6.95
CA ILE A 83 5.24 -1.96 7.34
C ILE A 83 6.22 -1.93 8.52
N ASP A 84 5.84 -2.61 9.61
CA ASP A 84 6.74 -2.88 10.72
C ASP A 84 7.86 -3.83 10.29
N GLY A 85 9.08 -3.53 10.76
CA GLY A 85 10.26 -4.32 10.40
C GLY A 85 10.74 -4.14 8.95
N ILE A 86 10.26 -3.12 8.22
CA ILE A 86 10.63 -2.91 6.82
C ILE A 86 12.14 -2.62 6.65
N SER A 87 12.76 -1.95 7.64
CA SER A 87 14.20 -1.66 7.64
C SER A 87 15.02 -2.94 7.59
N GLU A 88 14.66 -3.93 8.41
CA GLU A 88 15.30 -5.22 8.56
C GLU A 88 15.08 -6.06 7.30
N LYS A 89 13.85 -6.07 6.76
CA LYS A 89 13.55 -6.74 5.49
C LYS A 89 14.40 -6.20 4.33
N VAL A 90 14.52 -4.87 4.22
CA VAL A 90 15.37 -4.22 3.21
C VAL A 90 16.84 -4.58 3.42
N ALA A 91 17.34 -4.52 4.65
CA ALA A 91 18.73 -4.85 4.95
C ALA A 91 19.04 -6.32 4.59
N LYS A 92 18.17 -7.26 4.96
CA LYS A 92 18.30 -8.68 4.64
C LYS A 92 18.28 -8.93 3.13
N TRP A 93 17.36 -8.29 2.40
CA TRP A 93 17.29 -8.39 0.94
C TRP A 93 18.56 -7.85 0.29
N ASN A 94 19.01 -6.65 0.70
CA ASN A 94 20.22 -6.04 0.15
C ASN A 94 21.47 -6.88 0.44
N LYS A 95 21.55 -7.57 1.58
CA LYS A 95 22.65 -8.49 1.91
C LYS A 95 22.60 -9.76 1.04
N LYS A 96 21.41 -10.28 0.76
CA LYS A 96 21.22 -11.51 -0.04
C LYS A 96 21.48 -11.29 -1.53
N ASN A 97 21.20 -10.10 -2.05
CA ASN A 97 21.26 -9.78 -3.49
C ASN A 97 22.39 -8.79 -3.81
N LYS A 98 23.44 -8.79 -2.98
CA LYS A 98 24.70 -8.06 -3.20
C LYS A 98 25.66 -8.94 -3.97
#